data_AF-A0A8X6RJ63-F1
#
_entry.id   AF-A0A8X6RJ63-F1
#
_cell.length_a   1.000
_cell.length_b   1.000
_cell.length_c   1.000
_cell.angle_alpha   90.00
_cell.angle_beta   90.00
_cell.angle_gamma   90.00
#
_symmetry.space_group_name_H-M   'P 1'
#
loop_
_entity.id
_entity.type
_entity.pdbx_description
1 polymer ?
#
loop_
_entity_poly.entity_id
_entity_poly.type
_entity_poly.pdbx_seq_one_letter_code
_entity_poly.pdbx_strand_id
1 'polypeptide(L)'
;MVDFHKRILFSDEAHFWLNGYVNKQNCRIWSEANPQVYAETPLHPEKTDCLELWFQQDGATYHTARAAIDLLKDTFGDRLISHYGPVDWPPRSCDLTPLDYFLWGYVKSLVYADKPQTLDHLEDSIRRVIADIRPQMLEKVIENWRSKLDYIRASRGSPMPEIIFKM
;
A
#
# COMPACT_ATOMS: atom_id res chain seq x y z
N MET A 1 7.31 -13.95 -17.89
CA MET A 1 6.51 -14.38 -16.73
C MET A 1 5.40 -13.34 -16.58
N VAL A 2 4.17 -13.75 -16.85
CA VAL A 2 2.99 -12.88 -17.03
C VAL A 2 2.71 -12.08 -15.75
N ASP A 3 2.24 -10.84 -15.88
CA ASP A 3 1.97 -9.78 -14.88
C ASP A 3 1.41 -10.19 -13.49
N PHE A 4 2.11 -11.02 -12.72
CA PHE A 4 1.68 -11.51 -11.40
C PHE A 4 1.38 -10.37 -10.42
N HIS A 5 2.20 -9.33 -10.45
CA HIS A 5 2.05 -8.13 -9.62
C HIS A 5 0.72 -7.38 -9.86
N LYS A 6 0.09 -7.51 -11.03
CA LYS A 6 -1.24 -6.92 -11.31
C LYS A 6 -2.39 -7.75 -10.72
N ARG A 7 -2.09 -8.95 -10.23
CA ARG A 7 -3.04 -9.86 -9.60
C ARG A 7 -2.98 -9.82 -8.08
N ILE A 8 -2.16 -8.95 -7.48
CA ILE A 8 -2.04 -8.84 -6.02
C ILE A 8 -2.94 -7.70 -5.52
N LEU A 9 -3.83 -8.03 -4.60
CA LEU A 9 -4.60 -7.11 -3.79
C LEU A 9 -3.87 -6.92 -2.45
N PHE A 10 -3.32 -5.74 -2.25
CA PHE A 10 -2.67 -5.34 -1.00
C PHE A 10 -3.71 -4.79 -0.03
N SER A 11 -3.59 -5.14 1.26
CA SER A 11 -4.41 -4.61 2.35
C SER A 11 -3.54 -4.25 3.53
N ASP A 12 -3.90 -3.15 4.19
CA ASP A 12 -3.22 -2.60 5.38
C ASP A 12 -4.14 -1.56 6.04
N GLU A 13 -3.86 -1.20 7.30
CA GLU A 13 -4.59 -0.17 8.04
C GLU A 13 -3.72 1.03 8.44
N ALA A 14 -4.29 2.23 8.29
CA ALA A 14 -3.69 3.45 8.81
C ALA A 14 -4.63 4.21 9.73
N HIS A 15 -4.07 4.73 10.83
CA HIS A 15 -4.78 5.62 11.74
C HIS A 15 -4.59 7.09 11.35
N PHE A 16 -5.70 7.83 11.37
CA PHE A 16 -5.77 9.28 11.24
C PHE A 16 -6.33 9.89 12.52
N TRP A 17 -5.79 11.04 12.93
CA TRP A 17 -6.11 11.70 14.19
C TRP A 17 -6.36 13.19 13.95
N LEU A 18 -7.42 13.75 14.54
CA LEU A 18 -7.73 15.19 14.40
C LEU A 18 -6.66 16.12 14.97
N ASN A 19 -5.90 15.66 15.97
CA ASN A 19 -4.79 16.43 16.52
C ASN A 19 -3.55 16.46 15.59
N GLY A 20 -3.64 15.90 14.38
CA GLY A 20 -2.54 15.87 13.42
C GLY A 20 -1.38 14.96 13.86
N TYR A 21 -1.61 14.04 14.82
CA TYR A 21 -0.58 13.10 15.23
C TYR A 21 -0.25 12.16 14.06
N VAL A 22 0.88 12.42 13.42
CA VAL A 22 1.45 11.54 12.40
C VAL A 22 2.49 10.67 13.09
N ASN A 23 2.28 9.35 13.11
CA ASN A 23 3.34 8.43 13.49
C ASN A 23 4.48 8.53 12.46
N LYS A 24 5.55 9.22 12.84
CA LYS A 24 6.71 9.53 11.98
C LYS A 24 7.53 8.29 11.60
N GLN A 25 7.34 7.15 12.27
CA GLN A 25 8.01 5.90 11.88
C GLN A 25 7.38 5.25 10.64
N ASN A 26 6.07 5.44 10.41
CA ASN A 26 5.34 4.90 9.24
C ASN A 26 4.98 5.99 8.21
N CYS A 27 5.51 7.21 8.34
CA CYS A 27 5.19 8.33 7.45
C CYS A 27 6.46 9.06 7.02
N ARG A 28 7.32 8.36 6.28
CA ARG A 28 8.39 8.97 5.50
C ARG A 28 7.85 9.26 4.11
N ILE A 29 7.29 10.46 3.94
CA ILE A 29 6.91 11.00 2.63
C ILE A 29 8.10 11.80 2.14
N TRP A 30 8.63 11.43 0.98
CA TRP A 30 9.71 12.16 0.33
C TRP A 30 9.20 12.80 -0.95
N SER A 31 9.11 14.13 -0.97
CA SER A 31 8.84 14.94 -2.17
C SER A 31 9.23 16.40 -1.91
N GLU A 32 9.99 17.00 -2.83
CA GLU A 32 10.19 18.47 -2.89
C GLU A 32 9.29 19.16 -3.96
N ALA A 33 8.66 18.42 -4.89
CA ALA A 33 7.73 18.99 -5.86
C ALA A 33 6.74 17.96 -6.48
N ASN A 34 5.59 18.49 -6.90
CA ASN A 34 4.45 17.81 -7.55
C ASN A 34 4.74 17.53 -9.04
N PRO A 35 4.65 16.28 -9.55
CA PRO A 35 4.82 16.00 -10.98
C PRO A 35 3.56 16.42 -11.75
N GLN A 36 3.59 17.68 -12.19
CA GLN A 36 2.65 18.33 -13.11
C GLN A 36 2.76 17.74 -14.53
N VAL A 37 2.29 16.51 -14.72
CA VAL A 37 2.10 15.94 -16.05
C VAL A 37 0.65 15.50 -16.19
N TYR A 38 -0.05 16.11 -17.15
CA TYR A 38 -1.44 15.87 -17.48
C TYR A 38 -1.52 14.77 -18.54
N ALA A 39 -2.24 13.70 -18.22
CA ALA A 39 -2.70 12.72 -19.19
C ALA A 39 -4.04 12.18 -18.69
N GLU A 40 -5.09 12.33 -19.49
CA GLU A 40 -6.43 11.86 -19.18
C GLU A 40 -6.51 10.35 -19.43
N THR A 41 -7.04 9.58 -18.48
CA THR A 41 -7.29 8.14 -18.65
C THR A 41 -8.64 7.79 -18.00
N PRO A 42 -9.44 6.87 -18.57
CA PRO A 42 -10.76 6.56 -18.07
C PRO A 42 -10.73 5.98 -16.65
N LEU A 43 -11.63 6.47 -15.79
CA LEU A 43 -11.64 6.30 -14.33
C LEU A 43 -12.22 4.97 -13.81
N HIS A 44 -12.51 3.98 -14.67
CA HIS A 44 -13.16 2.74 -14.23
C HIS A 44 -12.55 1.49 -14.89
N PRO A 45 -11.81 0.67 -14.14
CA PRO A 45 -11.57 -0.72 -14.53
C PRO A 45 -12.87 -1.52 -14.37
N GLU A 46 -13.12 -2.46 -15.29
CA GLU A 46 -14.16 -3.49 -15.14
C GLU A 46 -14.00 -4.22 -13.79
N LYS A 47 -15.12 -4.65 -13.18
CA LYS A 47 -15.13 -5.42 -11.94
C LYS A 47 -14.40 -6.75 -12.16
N THR A 48 -13.11 -6.82 -11.85
CA THR A 48 -12.33 -8.05 -11.84
C THR A 48 -12.92 -9.00 -10.80
N ASP A 49 -13.22 -10.23 -11.20
CA ASP A 49 -13.63 -11.28 -10.28
C ASP A 49 -12.48 -11.53 -9.27
N CYS A 50 -12.73 -11.30 -7.98
CA CYS A 50 -11.73 -11.45 -6.92
C CYS A 50 -11.15 -12.88 -6.83
N LEU A 51 -11.82 -13.85 -7.46
CA LEU A 51 -11.41 -15.26 -7.48
C LEU A 51 -10.08 -15.52 -8.19
N GLU A 52 -9.59 -14.62 -9.05
CA GLU A 52 -8.27 -14.75 -9.68
C GLU A 52 -7.14 -13.97 -8.99
N LEU A 53 -7.47 -13.18 -7.96
CA LEU A 53 -6.52 -12.33 -7.27
C LEU A 53 -5.82 -13.06 -6.12
N TRP A 54 -4.59 -12.63 -5.86
CA TRP A 54 -3.79 -12.94 -4.69
C TRP A 54 -4.02 -11.87 -3.64
N PHE A 55 -4.33 -12.27 -2.41
CA PHE A 55 -4.52 -11.34 -1.32
C PHE A 55 -3.26 -11.27 -0.47
N GLN A 56 -2.76 -10.06 -0.20
CA GLN A 56 -1.62 -9.83 0.67
C GLN A 56 -2.00 -8.93 1.85
N GLN A 57 -1.71 -9.42 3.05
CA GLN A 57 -1.77 -8.66 4.31
C GLN A 57 -0.48 -8.85 5.10
N ASP A 58 -0.12 -7.85 5.89
CA ASP A 58 1.05 -7.91 6.76
C ASP A 58 0.77 -8.75 8.03
N GLY A 59 1.77 -8.83 8.91
CA GLY A 59 1.71 -9.62 10.14
C GLY A 59 1.19 -8.85 11.36
N ALA A 60 0.56 -7.67 11.23
CA ALA A 60 0.11 -6.93 12.40
C ALA A 60 -0.93 -7.72 13.22
N THR A 61 -1.01 -7.44 14.52
CA THR A 61 -1.80 -8.25 15.48
C THR A 61 -3.28 -8.38 15.07
N TYR A 62 -3.85 -7.36 14.44
CA TYR A 62 -5.24 -7.39 13.96
C TYR A 62 -5.43 -8.33 12.76
N HIS A 63 -4.42 -8.49 11.92
CA HIS A 63 -4.43 -9.36 10.74
C HIS A 63 -4.13 -10.84 11.04
N THR A 64 -3.56 -11.13 12.20
CA THR A 64 -3.18 -12.50 12.60
C THR A 64 -4.26 -13.21 13.43
N ALA A 65 -5.41 -12.55 13.65
CA ALA A 65 -6.55 -13.17 14.30
C ALA A 65 -7.03 -14.39 13.49
N ARG A 66 -7.15 -15.54 14.16
CA ARG A 66 -7.45 -16.82 13.50
C ARG A 66 -8.74 -16.78 12.69
N ALA A 67 -9.79 -16.15 13.23
CA ALA A 67 -11.05 -15.98 12.52
C ALA A 67 -10.92 -15.16 11.23
N ALA A 68 -10.07 -14.13 11.21
CA ALA A 68 -9.82 -13.32 10.02
C ALA A 68 -9.04 -14.12 8.97
N ILE A 69 -7.97 -14.82 9.39
CA ILE A 69 -7.19 -15.70 8.51
C ILE A 69 -8.04 -16.83 7.93
N ASP A 70 -8.93 -17.45 8.72
CA ASP A 70 -9.80 -18.53 8.26
C ASP A 70 -10.80 -18.02 7.21
N LEU A 71 -11.38 -16.82 7.39
CA LEU A 71 -12.24 -16.18 6.39
C LEU A 71 -11.48 -15.88 5.08
N LEU A 72 -10.25 -15.38 5.20
CA LEU A 72 -9.41 -15.09 4.03
C LEU A 72 -9.00 -16.36 3.29
N LYS A 73 -8.74 -17.46 4.01
CA LYS A 73 -8.48 -18.77 3.41
C LYS A 73 -9.71 -19.32 2.68
N ASP A 74 -10.90 -19.14 3.23
CA ASP A 74 -12.15 -19.53 2.55
C ASP A 74 -12.37 -18.74 1.24
N THR A 75 -12.01 -17.45 1.26
CA THR A 75 -12.20 -16.56 0.10
C THR A 75 -11.13 -16.73 -0.98
N PHE A 76 -9.86 -16.81 -0.59
CA PHE A 76 -8.71 -16.76 -1.51
C PHE A 76 -7.98 -18.10 -1.67
N GLY A 77 -8.29 -19.11 -0.84
CA GLY A 77 -7.62 -20.42 -0.87
C GLY A 77 -6.11 -20.28 -0.72
N ASP A 78 -5.35 -20.97 -1.58
CA ASP A 78 -3.89 -20.93 -1.62
C ASP A 78 -3.30 -19.58 -2.08
N ARG A 79 -4.14 -18.63 -2.50
CA ARG A 79 -3.73 -17.30 -3.01
C ARG A 79 -3.63 -16.25 -1.91
N LEU A 80 -3.40 -16.67 -0.67
CA LEU A 80 -3.25 -15.79 0.49
C LEU A 80 -1.78 -15.70 0.91
N ILE A 81 -1.24 -14.48 0.88
CA ILE A 81 0.10 -14.11 1.36
C ILE A 81 -0.07 -13.35 2.68
N SER A 82 0.16 -14.04 3.80
CA SER A 82 -0.04 -13.47 5.13
C SER A 82 0.70 -14.29 6.18
N HIS A 83 0.91 -13.70 7.35
CA HIS A 83 1.44 -14.43 8.50
C HIS A 83 0.43 -15.53 8.92
N TYR A 84 0.85 -16.80 8.88
CA TYR A 84 -0.02 -18.00 8.99
C TYR A 84 -0.93 -18.31 7.78
N GLY A 85 -0.71 -17.64 6.65
CA GLY A 85 -1.32 -17.97 5.36
C GLY A 85 -0.63 -19.16 4.67
N PRO A 86 -1.17 -19.63 3.54
CA PRO A 86 -0.53 -20.61 2.66
C PRO A 86 0.84 -20.19 2.15
N VAL A 87 1.03 -18.88 1.91
CA VAL A 87 2.32 -18.29 1.58
C VAL A 87 2.74 -17.35 2.70
N ASP A 88 3.88 -17.64 3.33
CA ASP A 88 4.36 -16.88 4.48
C ASP A 88 4.88 -15.51 4.06
N TRP A 89 4.45 -14.46 4.77
CA TRP A 89 4.96 -13.11 4.60
C TRP A 89 6.05 -12.84 5.65
N PRO A 90 7.27 -12.46 5.22
CA PRO A 90 8.40 -12.35 6.14
C PRO A 90 8.15 -11.28 7.22
N PRO A 91 8.49 -11.56 8.50
CA PRO A 91 8.30 -10.61 9.59
C PRO A 91 9.15 -9.34 9.38
N ARG A 92 8.62 -8.18 9.79
CA ARG A 92 9.26 -6.86 9.63
C ARG A 92 9.53 -6.46 8.17
N SER A 93 8.63 -6.83 7.27
CA SER A 93 8.70 -6.48 5.85
C SER A 93 7.66 -5.43 5.43
N CYS A 94 7.25 -4.55 6.37
CA CYS A 94 6.34 -3.44 6.09
C CYS A 94 6.87 -2.55 4.94
N ASP A 95 8.20 -2.44 4.77
CA ASP A 95 8.85 -1.73 3.65
C ASP A 95 8.53 -2.30 2.24
N LEU A 96 7.90 -3.48 2.19
CA LEU A 96 7.52 -4.17 0.96
C LEU A 96 6.05 -3.98 0.59
N THR A 97 5.21 -3.39 1.45
CA THR A 97 3.82 -3.09 1.07
C THR A 97 3.77 -1.71 0.38
N PRO A 98 3.20 -1.59 -0.82
CA PRO A 98 2.93 -0.30 -1.45
C PRO A 98 2.12 0.67 -0.59
N LEU A 99 1.33 0.13 0.34
CA LEU A 99 0.49 0.90 1.24
C LEU A 99 1.32 1.64 2.30
N ASP A 100 2.29 0.95 2.91
CA ASP A 100 3.19 1.52 3.94
C ASP A 100 4.16 2.55 3.37
N TYR A 101 4.93 2.22 2.33
CA TYR A 101 6.00 3.10 1.88
C TYR A 101 5.52 4.26 1.00
N PHE A 102 4.30 4.20 0.46
CA PHE A 102 3.77 5.23 -0.43
C PHE A 102 2.40 5.75 0.00
N LEU A 103 1.36 4.90 -0.02
CA LEU A 103 -0.03 5.38 0.06
C LEU A 103 -0.28 6.18 1.34
N TRP A 104 0.00 5.59 2.50
CA TRP A 104 -0.36 6.23 3.77
C TRP A 104 0.45 7.47 4.05
N GLY A 105 1.70 7.48 3.61
CA GLY A 105 2.48 8.70 3.54
C GLY A 105 1.73 9.74 2.70
N TYR A 106 1.63 9.52 1.40
CA TYR A 106 1.04 10.47 0.45
C TYR A 106 -0.31 11.02 0.90
N VAL A 107 -1.23 10.14 1.34
CA VAL A 107 -2.55 10.52 1.83
C VAL A 107 -2.43 11.43 3.06
N LYS A 108 -1.60 11.08 4.05
CA LYS A 108 -1.42 11.89 5.25
C LYS A 108 -0.83 13.27 4.96
N SER A 109 0.10 13.42 4.01
CA SER A 109 0.60 14.77 3.66
C SER A 109 -0.50 15.67 3.13
N LEU A 110 -1.42 15.13 2.34
CA LEU A 110 -2.45 15.94 1.69
C LEU A 110 -3.61 16.21 2.64
N VAL A 111 -4.03 15.19 3.41
CA VAL A 111 -5.12 15.32 4.38
C VAL A 111 -4.76 16.32 5.48
N TYR A 112 -3.54 16.26 6.03
CA TYR A 112 -3.15 17.17 7.10
C TYR A 112 -2.69 18.55 6.62
N ALA A 113 -2.42 18.74 5.32
CA ALA A 113 -2.21 20.07 4.77
C ALA A 113 -3.46 20.96 4.93
N ASP A 114 -4.65 20.36 4.89
CA ASP A 114 -5.95 21.02 5.04
C ASP A 114 -6.35 21.28 6.51
N LYS A 115 -5.55 20.78 7.47
CA LYS A 115 -5.76 20.95 8.92
C LYS A 115 -7.21 20.68 9.37
N PRO A 116 -7.74 19.46 9.16
CA PRO A 116 -9.12 19.15 9.50
C PRO A 116 -9.41 19.36 10.98
N GLN A 117 -10.52 20.03 11.28
CA GLN A 117 -10.95 20.36 12.64
C GLN A 117 -12.09 19.47 13.15
N THR A 118 -12.74 18.71 12.26
CA THR A 118 -13.86 17.81 12.57
C THR A 118 -13.62 16.44 11.94
N LEU A 119 -14.24 15.40 12.50
CA LEU A 119 -14.16 14.03 11.96
C LEU A 119 -14.74 13.98 10.54
N ASP A 120 -15.86 14.66 10.31
CA ASP A 120 -16.50 14.71 8.98
C ASP A 120 -15.55 15.30 7.93
N HIS A 121 -14.87 16.42 8.25
CA HIS A 121 -13.92 17.03 7.33
C HIS A 121 -12.68 16.15 7.10
N LEU A 122 -12.22 15.45 8.14
CA LEU A 122 -11.12 14.49 8.01
C LEU A 122 -11.51 13.33 7.08
N GLU A 123 -12.71 12.78 7.26
CA GLU A 123 -13.23 11.69 6.43
C GLU A 123 -13.39 12.13 4.96
N ASP A 124 -14.01 13.28 4.73
CA ASP A 124 -14.18 13.85 3.38
C ASP A 124 -12.84 14.11 2.69
N SER A 125 -11.86 14.63 3.44
CA SER A 125 -10.51 14.87 2.94
C SER A 125 -9.81 13.57 2.53
N ILE A 126 -9.93 12.51 3.35
CA ILE A 126 -9.38 11.18 3.01
C ILE A 126 -10.05 10.64 1.74
N ARG A 127 -11.38 10.70 1.65
CA ARG A 127 -12.15 10.22 0.48
C ARG A 127 -11.72 10.95 -0.78
N ARG A 128 -11.61 12.28 -0.72
CA ARG A 128 -11.17 13.13 -1.83
C ARG A 128 -9.75 12.78 -2.28
N VAL A 129 -8.79 12.73 -1.34
CA VAL A 129 -7.39 12.46 -1.66
C VAL A 129 -7.23 11.07 -2.28
N ILE A 130 -7.94 10.05 -1.78
CA ILE A 130 -7.93 8.70 -2.37
C ILE A 130 -8.54 8.71 -3.77
N ALA A 131 -9.66 9.39 -3.98
CA ALA A 131 -10.30 9.50 -5.29
C ALA A 131 -9.41 10.21 -6.32
N ASP A 132 -8.59 11.16 -5.89
CA ASP A 132 -7.63 11.90 -6.73
C ASP A 132 -6.36 11.09 -7.07
N ILE A 133 -6.20 9.87 -6.54
CA ILE A 133 -5.05 9.02 -6.86
C ILE A 133 -5.16 8.55 -8.32
N ARG A 134 -4.29 9.11 -9.16
CA ARG A 134 -4.22 8.80 -10.58
C ARG A 134 -3.59 7.42 -10.83
N PRO A 135 -4.06 6.65 -11.83
CA PRO A 135 -3.50 5.35 -12.19
C PRO A 135 -1.99 5.35 -12.47
N GLN A 136 -1.45 6.42 -13.07
CA GLN A 136 -0.02 6.51 -13.37
C GLN A 136 0.86 6.56 -12.12
N MET A 137 0.32 7.08 -11.01
CA MET A 137 1.04 7.04 -9.73
C MET A 137 1.11 5.60 -9.24
N LEU A 138 0.03 4.84 -9.36
CA LEU A 138 -0.03 3.43 -8.99
C LEU A 138 0.92 2.58 -9.86
N GLU A 139 0.99 2.86 -11.17
CA GLU A 139 1.94 2.18 -12.07
C GLU A 139 3.39 2.36 -11.61
N LYS A 140 3.82 3.59 -11.31
CA LYS A 140 5.18 3.87 -10.79
C LYS A 140 5.44 3.18 -9.45
N VAL A 141 4.45 3.16 -8.57
CA VAL A 141 4.55 2.50 -7.26
C VAL A 141 4.78 1.00 -7.45
N ILE A 142 4.07 0.39 -8.38
CA ILE A 142 4.18 -1.03 -8.71
C ILE A 142 5.50 -1.36 -9.43
N GLU A 143 5.97 -0.51 -10.34
CA GLU A 143 7.30 -0.65 -10.97
C GLU A 143 8.44 -0.59 -9.93
N ASN A 144 8.32 0.32 -8.96
CA ASN A 144 9.26 0.42 -7.85
C ASN A 144 9.19 -0.83 -6.96
N TRP A 145 7.99 -1.34 -6.67
CA TRP A 145 7.81 -2.58 -5.92
C TRP A 145 8.50 -3.77 -6.60
N ARG A 146 8.36 -3.90 -7.93
CA ARG A 146 9.07 -4.92 -8.70
C ARG A 146 10.58 -4.79 -8.58
N SER A 147 11.10 -3.58 -8.75
CA SER A 147 12.53 -3.29 -8.62
C SER A 147 13.04 -3.64 -7.21
N LYS A 148 12.22 -3.39 -6.18
CA LYS A 148 12.51 -3.77 -4.80
C LYS A 148 12.60 -5.29 -4.64
N LEU A 149 11.64 -6.05 -5.17
CA LEU A 149 11.66 -7.51 -5.10
C LEU A 149 12.87 -8.11 -5.83
N ASP A 150 13.20 -7.58 -7.01
CA ASP A 150 14.36 -8.05 -7.78
C ASP A 150 15.66 -7.82 -7.00
N TYR A 151 15.78 -6.68 -6.31
CA TYR A 151 16.91 -6.42 -5.41
C TYR A 151 16.99 -7.42 -4.26
N ILE A 152 15.89 -7.67 -3.55
CA ILE A 152 15.86 -8.60 -2.39
C ILE A 152 16.23 -10.02 -2.82
N ARG A 153 15.72 -10.44 -3.99
CA ARG A 153 16.06 -11.72 -4.60
C ARG A 153 17.55 -11.81 -4.90
N ALA A 154 18.16 -10.75 -5.42
CA ALA A 154 19.59 -10.69 -5.69
C ALA A 154 20.45 -10.63 -4.41
N SER A 155 19.95 -9.97 -3.35
CA SER A 155 20.69 -9.73 -2.11
C SER A 155 20.56 -10.82 -1.04
N ARG A 156 19.82 -11.91 -1.34
CA ARG A 156 19.51 -13.03 -0.42
C ARG A 156 18.89 -12.56 0.90
N GLY A 157 18.03 -11.54 0.86
CA GLY A 157 17.38 -11.00 2.07
C GLY A 157 18.27 -10.10 2.93
N SER A 158 19.40 -9.61 2.39
CA SER A 158 20.17 -8.56 3.06
C SER A 158 19.32 -7.28 3.14
N PRO A 159 19.41 -6.50 4.25
CA PRO A 159 18.72 -5.23 4.35
C PRO A 159 19.01 -4.36 3.14
N MET A 160 17.97 -3.78 2.53
CA MET A 160 18.20 -2.78 1.49
C MET A 160 19.05 -1.65 2.09
N PRO A 161 20.17 -1.26 1.46
CA PRO A 161 20.76 0.04 1.74
C PRO A 161 19.69 1.09 1.47
N GLU A 162 19.65 2.17 2.25
CA GLU A 162 18.76 3.31 1.99
C GLU A 162 18.90 3.69 0.50
N ILE A 163 17.92 3.28 -0.30
CA ILE A 163 17.81 3.73 -1.68
C ILE A 163 17.26 5.14 -1.56
N ILE A 164 18.18 6.08 -1.42
CA ILE A 164 17.90 7.50 -1.53
C ILE A 164 17.48 7.71 -2.99
N PHE A 165 16.19 7.98 -3.19
CA PHE A 165 15.70 8.50 -4.44
C PHE A 165 16.39 9.84 -4.70
N LYS A 166 17.44 9.83 -5.51
CA LYS A 166 17.80 11.01 -6.29
C LYS A 166 16.86 11.02 -7.48
N MET A 167 15.88 11.92 -7.41
CA MET A 167 15.17 12.42 -8.57
C MET A 167 16.07 13.38 -9.34
#